data_AF-A0AAN0YPM0-F1
#
_entry.id   AF-A0AAN0YPM0-F1
#
_cell.length_a   1.000
_cell.length_b   1.000
_cell.length_c   1.000
_cell.angle_alpha   90.00
_cell.angle_beta   90.00
_cell.angle_gamma   90.00
#
_symmetry.space_group_name_H-M   'P 1'
#
loop_
_entity.id
_entity.type
_entity.pdbx_description
1 polymer ?
#
loop_
_entity_poly.entity_id
_entity_poly.type
_entity_poly.pdbx_seq_one_letter_code
_entity_poly.pdbx_strand_id
1 'polypeptide(L)'
;MYIKGNKKKQGEVTVEIQRRMEELQQWQGDDRQEQLAILQEHQQNIRAHLDVYYNEQEDVRAMKRYYRHMPLDGDGLMLFRRYHELVSRTHKRRLPYFFSKDEYLYTWVDLHPDGSVRSIYSGERKDPKILIIQDYETMKKRHDEFRKLLKKAREWKKMEIRKVQKIEQQWKFNAEHVVPQSWFGAREPMKGDLHHLFVCQPECNTLRSNFPYADFLFYQPESPEEKIQNRCGVARNGYFEPEYGKGTVARAMMYFLLRYPNAIAKAFRRKIDIPLLVRWHQQFPATIYEKHRNRAIFLIQGNRNPFIDIPVLAERIIFPLPR
;
A
#
# COMPACT_ATOMS: atom_id res chain seq x y z
N MET A 1 33.27 18.22 -14.25
CA MET A 1 32.55 16.92 -14.18
C MET A 1 31.04 17.00 -13.85
N TYR A 2 30.44 18.19 -13.67
CA TYR A 2 29.00 18.34 -13.32
C TYR A 2 27.99 18.17 -14.47
N ILE A 3 28.43 18.12 -15.73
CA ILE A 3 27.53 18.11 -16.90
C ILE A 3 27.07 16.68 -17.28
N LYS A 4 27.83 15.64 -16.91
CA LYS A 4 27.49 14.23 -17.23
C LYS A 4 26.36 13.66 -16.37
N GLY A 5 26.14 14.18 -15.16
CA GLY A 5 25.05 13.73 -14.27
C GLY A 5 23.65 14.20 -14.69
N ASN A 6 23.54 15.34 -15.38
CA ASN A 6 22.25 15.92 -15.77
C ASN A 6 21.65 15.25 -17.01
N LYS A 7 22.49 14.88 -18.00
CA LYS A 7 22.02 14.16 -19.21
C LYS A 7 21.52 12.75 -18.88
N LYS A 8 22.15 12.06 -17.92
CA LYS A 8 21.74 10.70 -17.50
C LYS A 8 20.38 10.71 -16.79
N LYS A 9 20.16 11.66 -15.87
CA LYS A 9 18.84 11.88 -15.23
C LYS A 9 17.76 12.31 -16.22
N GLN A 10 18.11 13.11 -17.22
CA GLN A 10 17.15 13.56 -18.23
C GLN A 10 16.73 12.41 -19.15
N GLY A 11 17.66 11.53 -19.52
CA GLY A 11 17.35 10.29 -20.28
C GLY A 11 16.46 9.32 -19.52
N GLU A 12 16.69 9.11 -18.22
CA GLU A 12 15.83 8.25 -17.37
C GLU A 12 14.40 8.79 -17.24
N VAL A 13 14.24 10.11 -17.13
CA VAL A 13 12.91 10.76 -17.07
C VAL A 13 12.15 10.62 -18.40
N THR A 14 12.85 10.72 -19.54
CA THR A 14 12.24 10.52 -20.86
C THR A 14 11.76 9.09 -21.06
N VAL A 15 12.55 8.09 -20.62
CA VAL A 15 12.17 6.66 -20.72
C VAL A 15 10.96 6.34 -19.84
N GLU A 16 10.92 6.85 -18.60
CA GLU A 16 9.78 6.65 -17.70
C GLU A 16 8.49 7.29 -18.24
N ILE A 17 8.60 8.46 -18.87
CA ILE A 17 7.45 9.11 -19.53
C ILE A 17 7.00 8.32 -20.75
N GLN A 18 7.93 7.82 -21.57
CA GLN A 18 7.62 6.97 -22.72
C GLN A 18 6.87 5.69 -22.28
N ARG A 19 7.31 5.05 -21.21
CA ARG A 19 6.63 3.87 -20.66
C ARG A 19 5.20 4.19 -20.21
N ARG A 20 5.01 5.33 -19.54
CA ARG A 20 3.68 5.80 -19.12
C ARG A 20 2.79 6.18 -20.31
N MET A 21 3.39 6.64 -21.40
CA MET A 21 2.69 6.86 -22.67
C MET A 21 2.16 5.56 -23.25
N GLU A 22 2.97 4.51 -23.24
CA GLU A 22 2.57 3.18 -23.69
C GLU A 22 1.48 2.60 -22.79
N GLU A 23 1.61 2.72 -21.46
CA GLU A 23 0.56 2.33 -20.49
C GLU A 23 -0.78 3.04 -20.77
N LEU A 24 -0.75 4.34 -21.05
CA LEU A 24 -1.96 5.12 -21.40
C LEU A 24 -2.51 4.78 -22.79
N GLN A 25 -1.67 4.40 -23.75
CA GLN A 25 -2.13 3.95 -25.07
C GLN A 25 -2.76 2.56 -25.01
N GLN A 26 -2.32 1.71 -24.09
CA GLN A 26 -2.89 0.39 -23.83
C GLN A 26 -4.22 0.44 -23.06
N TRP A 27 -4.61 1.60 -22.51
CA TRP A 27 -5.92 1.76 -21.87
C TRP A 27 -7.04 1.59 -22.91
N GLN A 28 -7.77 0.49 -22.82
CA GLN A 28 -8.82 0.12 -23.77
C GLN A 28 -10.22 0.66 -23.41
N GLY A 29 -10.40 1.32 -22.26
CA GLY A 29 -11.68 1.89 -21.84
C GLY A 29 -12.76 0.88 -21.40
N ASP A 30 -12.67 -0.38 -21.84
CA ASP A 30 -13.62 -1.45 -21.46
C ASP A 30 -13.34 -2.12 -20.09
N ASP A 31 -12.14 -1.91 -19.55
CA ASP A 31 -11.62 -2.49 -18.29
C ASP A 31 -12.55 -2.32 -17.07
N ARG A 32 -13.31 -1.22 -17.01
CA ARG A 32 -14.21 -0.95 -15.87
C ARG A 32 -15.35 -1.97 -15.77
N GLN A 33 -15.92 -2.42 -16.88
CA GLN A 33 -17.05 -3.35 -16.81
C GLN A 33 -16.61 -4.72 -16.27
N GLU A 34 -15.41 -5.15 -16.66
CA GLU A 34 -14.78 -6.37 -16.15
C GLU A 34 -14.51 -6.26 -14.64
N GLN A 35 -13.89 -5.18 -14.18
CA GLN A 35 -13.66 -4.94 -12.75
C GLN A 35 -14.96 -4.94 -11.92
N LEU A 36 -16.03 -4.34 -12.45
CA LEU A 36 -17.33 -4.33 -11.79
C LEU A 36 -17.98 -5.71 -11.76
N ALA A 37 -17.83 -6.51 -12.82
CA ALA A 37 -18.32 -7.88 -12.87
C ALA A 37 -17.60 -8.77 -11.86
N ILE A 38 -16.25 -8.68 -11.81
CA ILE A 38 -15.41 -9.40 -10.83
C ILE A 38 -15.80 -9.02 -9.40
N LEU A 39 -15.94 -7.72 -9.10
CA LEU A 39 -16.39 -7.26 -7.79
C LEU A 39 -17.77 -7.83 -7.45
N GLN A 40 -18.72 -7.79 -8.38
CA GLN A 40 -20.06 -8.31 -8.16
C GLN A 40 -20.05 -9.81 -7.87
N GLU A 41 -19.26 -10.59 -8.61
CA GLU A 41 -19.06 -12.02 -8.36
C GLU A 41 -18.51 -12.27 -6.95
N HIS A 42 -17.44 -11.56 -6.55
CA HIS A 42 -16.89 -11.68 -5.20
C HIS A 42 -17.93 -11.33 -4.12
N GLN A 43 -18.67 -10.23 -4.28
CA GLN A 43 -19.71 -9.84 -3.33
C GLN A 43 -20.85 -10.86 -3.24
N GLN A 44 -21.26 -11.46 -4.36
CA GLN A 44 -22.26 -12.53 -4.38
C GLN A 44 -21.74 -13.78 -3.66
N ASN A 45 -20.49 -14.18 -3.94
CA ASN A 45 -19.86 -15.33 -3.31
C ASN A 45 -19.72 -15.16 -1.79
N ILE A 46 -19.31 -13.98 -1.32
CA ILE A 46 -19.22 -13.66 0.12
C ILE A 46 -20.60 -13.77 0.78
N ARG A 47 -21.66 -13.25 0.14
CA ARG A 47 -23.03 -13.31 0.69
C ARG A 47 -23.58 -14.73 0.72
N ALA A 48 -23.24 -15.56 -0.26
CA ALA A 48 -23.70 -16.94 -0.33
C ALA A 48 -22.98 -17.83 0.69
N HIS A 49 -21.66 -17.65 0.84
CA HIS A 49 -20.82 -18.51 1.67
C HIS A 49 -19.68 -17.71 2.32
N LEU A 50 -19.82 -17.40 3.61
CA LEU A 50 -18.80 -16.62 4.34
C LEU A 50 -17.42 -17.32 4.37
N ASP A 51 -17.38 -18.65 4.30
CA ASP A 51 -16.14 -19.43 4.22
C ASP A 51 -15.33 -19.14 2.94
N VAL A 52 -15.97 -18.62 1.88
CA VAL A 52 -15.28 -18.16 0.65
C VAL A 52 -14.47 -16.90 0.92
N TYR A 53 -14.94 -16.03 1.82
CA TYR A 53 -14.20 -14.85 2.22
C TYR A 53 -12.90 -15.24 2.93
N TYR A 54 -12.97 -16.13 3.92
CA TYR A 54 -11.77 -16.62 4.59
C TYR A 54 -11.91 -18.04 5.12
N ASN A 55 -11.18 -18.99 4.51
CA ASN A 55 -11.07 -20.35 4.99
C ASN A 55 -9.82 -20.50 5.88
N GLU A 56 -10.02 -20.51 7.20
CA GLU A 56 -8.93 -20.59 8.19
C GLU A 56 -8.13 -21.90 8.07
N GLN A 57 -8.80 -23.03 7.84
CA GLN A 57 -8.11 -24.32 7.77
C GLN A 57 -7.14 -24.40 6.58
N GLU A 58 -7.57 -23.91 5.42
CA GLU A 58 -6.72 -23.82 4.24
C GLU A 58 -5.56 -22.86 4.45
N ASP A 59 -5.83 -21.69 5.05
CA ASP A 59 -4.81 -20.68 5.28
C ASP A 59 -3.76 -21.17 6.28
N VAL A 60 -4.16 -21.83 7.36
CA VAL A 60 -3.23 -22.46 8.32
C VAL A 60 -2.37 -23.53 7.63
N ARG A 61 -2.94 -24.34 6.73
CA ARG A 61 -2.17 -25.31 5.94
C ARG A 61 -1.17 -24.62 5.01
N ALA A 62 -1.58 -23.52 4.38
CA ALA A 62 -0.70 -22.72 3.51
C ALA A 62 0.43 -22.05 4.30
N MET A 63 0.13 -21.46 5.46
CA MET A 63 1.11 -20.89 6.39
C MET A 63 2.15 -21.92 6.82
N LYS A 64 1.71 -23.09 7.30
CA LYS A 64 2.61 -24.19 7.71
C LYS A 64 3.57 -24.57 6.58
N ARG A 65 3.09 -24.68 5.34
CA ARG A 65 3.94 -24.96 4.17
C ARG A 65 4.90 -23.81 3.86
N TYR A 66 4.41 -22.57 3.90
CA TYR A 66 5.18 -21.37 3.56
C TYR A 66 6.34 -21.13 4.54
N TYR A 67 6.11 -21.36 5.84
CA TYR A 67 7.09 -21.13 6.91
C TYR A 67 7.82 -22.40 7.38
N ARG A 68 7.64 -23.55 6.72
CA ARG A 68 8.09 -24.89 7.20
C ARG A 68 9.57 -25.01 7.60
N HIS A 69 10.45 -24.15 7.10
CA HIS A 69 11.89 -24.16 7.38
C HIS A 69 12.38 -22.89 8.09
N MET A 70 11.45 -22.07 8.59
CA MET A 70 11.77 -20.79 9.19
C MET A 70 11.89 -20.92 10.71
N PRO A 71 12.96 -20.39 11.31
CA PRO A 71 13.09 -20.36 12.76
C PRO A 71 12.06 -19.41 13.37
N LEU A 72 11.57 -19.74 14.56
CA LEU A 72 10.79 -18.83 15.40
C LEU A 72 11.65 -18.19 16.49
N ASP A 73 12.63 -18.95 16.99
CA ASP A 73 13.57 -18.54 18.03
C ASP A 73 14.96 -18.19 17.46
N GLY A 74 15.77 -17.55 18.28
CA GLY A 74 17.17 -17.21 17.99
C GLY A 74 17.42 -15.70 17.97
N ASP A 75 18.62 -15.33 17.54
CA ASP A 75 19.05 -13.94 17.45
C ASP A 75 18.14 -13.11 16.51
N GLY A 76 17.77 -11.90 16.93
CA GLY A 76 16.82 -11.07 16.20
C GLY A 76 17.31 -10.58 14.84
N LEU A 77 18.62 -10.41 14.65
CA LEU A 77 19.21 -10.07 13.34
C LEU A 77 19.26 -11.30 12.43
N MET A 78 19.52 -12.48 12.98
CA MET A 78 19.38 -13.73 12.24
C MET A 78 17.95 -13.92 11.77
N LEU A 79 16.95 -13.76 12.65
CA LEU A 79 15.53 -13.82 12.28
C LEU A 79 15.23 -12.83 11.16
N PHE A 80 15.64 -11.56 11.31
CA PHE A 80 15.51 -10.55 10.26
C PHE A 80 16.03 -11.06 8.90
N ARG A 81 17.26 -11.58 8.84
CA ARG A 81 17.86 -12.06 7.58
C ARG A 81 17.06 -13.21 6.96
N ARG A 82 16.66 -14.20 7.77
CA ARG A 82 15.93 -15.39 7.31
C ARG A 82 14.55 -15.02 6.76
N TYR A 83 13.81 -14.18 7.47
CA TYR A 83 12.49 -13.74 7.02
C TYR A 83 12.58 -12.76 5.86
N HIS A 84 13.57 -11.85 5.83
CA HIS A 84 13.85 -10.98 4.67
C HIS A 84 14.10 -11.81 3.40
N GLU A 85 14.96 -12.84 3.48
CA GLU A 85 15.26 -13.75 2.37
C GLU A 85 13.99 -14.48 1.90
N LEU A 86 13.18 -14.99 2.83
CA LEU A 86 11.92 -15.66 2.51
C LEU A 86 10.98 -14.72 1.73
N VAL A 87 10.60 -13.58 2.31
CA VAL A 87 9.62 -12.67 1.68
C VAL A 87 10.16 -12.08 0.37
N SER A 88 11.48 -11.93 0.25
CA SER A 88 12.11 -11.44 -0.98
C SER A 88 12.06 -12.46 -2.10
N ARG A 89 12.35 -13.75 -1.80
CA ARG A 89 12.33 -14.80 -2.82
C ARG A 89 10.92 -15.21 -3.23
N THR A 90 9.94 -15.13 -2.33
CA THR A 90 8.57 -15.58 -2.59
C THR A 90 7.71 -14.50 -3.25
N HIS A 91 8.13 -13.24 -3.26
CA HIS A 91 7.48 -12.18 -4.02
C HIS A 91 7.78 -12.35 -5.52
N LYS A 92 7.09 -13.33 -6.12
CA LYS A 92 7.27 -13.82 -7.49
C LYS A 92 6.58 -12.92 -8.51
N ARG A 93 5.33 -12.51 -8.23
CA ARG A 93 4.55 -11.65 -9.12
C ARG A 93 4.62 -10.21 -8.60
N ARG A 94 5.53 -9.43 -9.21
CA ARG A 94 5.80 -8.03 -8.89
C ARG A 94 4.97 -7.15 -9.80
N LEU A 95 3.71 -6.98 -9.43
CA LEU A 95 2.73 -6.27 -10.24
C LEU A 95 3.03 -4.76 -10.26
N PRO A 96 2.89 -4.07 -11.40
CA PRO A 96 2.91 -2.61 -11.46
C PRO A 96 1.78 -2.01 -10.61
N TYR A 97 1.99 -0.82 -10.05
CA TYR A 97 1.02 -0.18 -9.17
C TYR A 97 -0.40 -0.05 -9.75
N PHE A 98 -0.53 0.36 -11.02
CA PHE A 98 -1.85 0.52 -11.63
C PHE A 98 -2.60 -0.82 -11.59
N PHE A 99 -1.95 -1.90 -12.05
CA PHE A 99 -2.53 -3.23 -12.06
C PHE A 99 -2.85 -3.75 -10.65
N SER A 100 -1.96 -3.58 -9.67
CA SER A 100 -2.24 -3.98 -8.28
C SER A 100 -3.50 -3.30 -7.73
N LYS A 101 -3.63 -1.99 -7.97
CA LYS A 101 -4.73 -1.19 -7.43
C LYS A 101 -6.04 -1.46 -8.17
N ASP A 102 -5.99 -1.42 -9.50
CA ASP A 102 -7.17 -1.50 -10.38
C ASP A 102 -7.78 -2.91 -10.35
N GLU A 103 -6.94 -3.95 -10.42
CA GLU A 103 -7.42 -5.33 -10.56
C GLU A 103 -7.72 -6.03 -9.23
N TYR A 104 -7.00 -5.69 -8.15
CA TYR A 104 -7.04 -6.50 -6.93
C TYR A 104 -7.42 -5.74 -5.68
N LEU A 105 -7.02 -4.47 -5.54
CA LEU A 105 -7.20 -3.76 -4.28
C LEU A 105 -8.68 -3.62 -3.93
N TYR A 106 -9.50 -3.02 -4.80
CA TYR A 106 -10.91 -2.74 -4.48
C TYR A 106 -11.87 -3.90 -4.77
N THR A 107 -11.46 -4.83 -5.63
CA THR A 107 -12.27 -5.95 -6.11
C THR A 107 -12.21 -7.15 -5.18
N TRP A 108 -11.11 -7.32 -4.43
CA TRP A 108 -10.92 -8.49 -3.59
C TRP A 108 -10.12 -8.19 -2.32
N VAL A 109 -8.89 -7.70 -2.45
CA VAL A 109 -7.91 -7.64 -1.34
C VAL A 109 -8.42 -6.78 -0.18
N ASP A 110 -9.02 -5.61 -0.46
CA ASP A 110 -9.51 -4.71 0.59
C ASP A 110 -10.97 -4.92 0.99
N LEU A 111 -11.63 -5.95 0.45
CA LEU A 111 -13.00 -6.26 0.85
C LEU A 111 -13.04 -6.71 2.31
N HIS A 112 -14.09 -6.30 3.00
CA HIS A 112 -14.48 -6.78 4.31
C HIS A 112 -15.52 -7.92 4.19
N PRO A 113 -15.83 -8.63 5.28
CA PRO A 113 -16.79 -9.74 5.27
C PRO A 113 -18.20 -9.35 4.79
N ASP A 114 -18.56 -8.06 4.78
CA ASP A 114 -19.83 -7.54 4.26
C ASP A 114 -19.76 -7.13 2.77
N GLY A 115 -18.63 -7.40 2.10
CA GLY A 115 -18.37 -7.04 0.71
C GLY A 115 -18.12 -5.54 0.47
N SER A 116 -18.00 -4.74 1.53
CA SER A 116 -17.62 -3.33 1.44
C SER A 116 -16.10 -3.15 1.60
N VAL A 117 -15.61 -1.93 1.39
CA VAL A 117 -14.25 -1.53 1.78
C VAL A 117 -14.31 -0.53 2.92
N ARG A 118 -13.23 -0.41 3.69
CA ARG A 118 -13.12 0.60 4.75
C ARG A 118 -11.86 1.41 4.60
N SER A 119 -11.95 2.69 4.93
CA SER A 119 -10.79 3.56 5.00
C SER A 119 -9.88 3.15 6.16
N ILE A 120 -8.60 2.96 5.88
CA ILE A 120 -7.63 2.50 6.87
C ILE A 120 -7.51 3.40 8.10
N TYR A 121 -7.71 4.71 7.94
CA TYR A 121 -7.52 5.68 9.02
C TYR A 121 -8.79 6.09 9.75
N SER A 122 -9.96 5.87 9.13
CA SER A 122 -11.24 6.25 9.74
C SER A 122 -12.20 5.12 10.02
N GLY A 123 -11.92 3.92 9.50
CA GLY A 123 -12.84 2.80 9.55
C GLY A 123 -14.13 3.01 8.77
N GLU A 124 -14.30 4.16 8.10
CA GLU A 124 -15.53 4.50 7.39
C GLU A 124 -15.75 3.53 6.25
N ARG A 125 -16.96 2.96 6.25
CA ARG A 125 -17.43 2.01 5.25
C ARG A 125 -17.74 2.74 3.94
N LYS A 126 -17.29 2.17 2.83
CA LYS A 126 -17.60 2.67 1.48
C LYS A 126 -17.92 1.51 0.54
N ASP A 127 -18.78 1.78 -0.45
CA ASP A 127 -19.02 0.85 -1.55
C ASP A 127 -17.80 0.86 -2.51
N PRO A 128 -17.10 -0.28 -2.72
CA PRO A 128 -15.97 -0.36 -3.64
C PRO A 128 -16.32 0.05 -5.07
N LYS A 129 -17.58 -0.14 -5.51
CA LYS A 129 -18.04 0.30 -6.84
C LYS A 129 -17.83 1.80 -7.06
N ILE A 130 -18.04 2.61 -6.01
CA ILE A 130 -17.83 4.06 -6.08
C ILE A 130 -16.35 4.36 -6.35
N LEU A 131 -15.43 3.65 -5.70
CA LEU A 131 -13.99 3.85 -5.90
C LEU A 131 -13.53 3.46 -7.31
N ILE A 132 -14.00 2.32 -7.82
CA ILE A 132 -13.70 1.86 -9.18
C ILE A 132 -14.18 2.89 -10.21
N ILE A 133 -15.40 3.41 -10.06
CA ILE A 133 -15.95 4.44 -10.96
C ILE A 133 -15.13 5.74 -10.86
N GLN A 134 -14.81 6.20 -9.64
CA GLN A 134 -14.02 7.41 -9.41
C GLN A 134 -12.61 7.33 -10.03
N ASP A 135 -11.95 6.18 -9.88
CA ASP A 135 -10.63 5.96 -10.45
C ASP A 135 -10.68 5.84 -11.99
N TYR A 136 -11.70 5.20 -12.55
CA TYR A 136 -11.93 5.20 -13.99
C TYR A 136 -12.14 6.62 -14.56
N GLU A 137 -12.96 7.44 -13.90
CA GLU A 137 -13.17 8.84 -14.31
C GLU A 137 -11.88 9.66 -14.22
N THR A 138 -11.07 9.40 -13.20
CA THR A 138 -9.76 10.04 -13.00
C THR A 138 -8.78 9.63 -14.09
N MET A 139 -8.73 8.35 -14.44
CA MET A 139 -7.97 7.82 -15.58
C MET A 139 -8.39 8.47 -16.88
N LYS A 140 -9.70 8.54 -17.16
CA LYS A 140 -10.23 9.16 -18.37
C LYS A 140 -9.83 10.63 -18.49
N LYS A 141 -9.99 11.43 -17.42
CA LYS A 141 -9.58 12.85 -17.38
C LYS A 141 -8.08 13.01 -17.60
N ARG A 142 -7.26 12.16 -16.94
CA ARG A 142 -5.81 12.15 -17.10
C ARG A 142 -5.43 11.84 -18.55
N HIS A 143 -6.05 10.84 -19.16
CA HIS A 143 -5.83 10.44 -20.55
C HIS A 143 -6.21 11.53 -21.55
N ASP A 144 -7.35 12.20 -21.34
CA ASP A 144 -7.80 13.29 -22.21
C ASP A 144 -6.85 14.49 -22.16
N GLU A 145 -6.40 14.90 -20.97
CA GLU A 145 -5.39 15.94 -20.81
C GLU A 145 -4.05 15.55 -21.44
N PHE A 146 -3.67 14.27 -21.30
CA PHE A 146 -2.46 13.75 -21.90
C PHE A 146 -2.54 13.77 -23.44
N ARG A 147 -3.65 13.31 -24.03
CA ARG A 147 -3.90 13.41 -25.49
C ARG A 147 -3.84 14.85 -25.99
N LYS A 148 -4.39 15.81 -25.25
CA LYS A 148 -4.29 17.25 -25.59
C LYS A 148 -2.84 17.71 -25.60
N LEU A 149 -2.03 17.26 -24.63
CA LEU A 149 -0.60 17.56 -24.59
C LEU A 149 0.14 16.93 -25.78
N LEU A 150 -0.13 15.66 -26.11
CA LEU A 150 0.46 14.96 -27.25
C LEU A 150 0.21 15.67 -28.57
N LYS A 151 -1.03 16.10 -28.82
CA LYS A 151 -1.38 16.82 -30.06
C LYS A 151 -0.65 18.17 -30.20
N LYS A 152 -0.25 18.79 -29.09
CA LYS A 152 0.42 20.10 -29.07
C LYS A 152 1.94 20.00 -29.01
N ALA A 153 2.47 18.91 -28.45
CA ALA A 153 3.90 18.72 -28.28
C ALA A 153 4.55 18.33 -29.62
N ARG A 154 5.45 19.19 -30.12
CA ARG A 154 6.28 18.89 -31.29
C ARG A 154 7.59 18.19 -30.91
N GLU A 155 8.10 18.45 -29.70
CA GLU A 155 9.29 17.83 -29.12
C GLU A 155 9.14 17.69 -27.60
N TRP A 156 9.72 16.64 -27.01
CA TRP A 156 9.66 16.39 -25.57
C TRP A 156 10.79 17.07 -24.81
N LYS A 157 10.63 18.36 -24.53
CA LYS A 157 11.59 19.14 -23.74
C LYS A 157 11.19 19.18 -22.26
N LYS A 158 12.05 19.83 -21.45
CA LYS A 158 11.87 19.98 -20.01
C LYS A 158 10.52 20.61 -19.62
N MET A 159 9.93 21.44 -20.49
CA MET A 159 8.64 22.08 -20.23
C MET A 159 7.48 21.08 -20.37
N GLU A 160 7.50 20.25 -21.42
CA GLU A 160 6.52 19.19 -21.67
C GLU A 160 6.58 18.14 -20.57
N ILE A 161 7.79 17.75 -20.15
CA ILE A 161 8.03 16.87 -19.00
C ILE A 161 7.37 17.41 -17.72
N ARG A 162 7.51 18.72 -17.45
CA ARG A 162 6.83 19.36 -16.31
C ARG A 162 5.31 19.37 -16.45
N LYS A 163 4.78 19.54 -17.66
CA LYS A 163 3.33 19.47 -17.93
C LYS A 163 2.78 18.06 -17.69
N VAL A 164 3.50 17.01 -18.12
CA VAL A 164 3.15 15.62 -17.81
C VAL A 164 3.07 15.42 -16.29
N GLN A 165 4.13 15.78 -15.56
CA GLN A 165 4.17 15.66 -14.11
C GLN A 165 3.01 16.41 -13.42
N LYS A 166 2.65 17.60 -13.93
CA LYS A 166 1.53 18.38 -13.41
C LYS A 166 0.19 17.67 -13.64
N ILE A 167 -0.03 17.10 -14.83
CA ILE A 167 -1.25 16.33 -15.14
C ILE A 167 -1.38 15.13 -14.20
N GLU A 168 -0.29 14.40 -13.94
CA GLU A 168 -0.30 13.25 -13.03
C GLU A 168 -0.54 13.63 -11.57
N GLN A 169 -0.01 14.77 -11.13
CA GLN A 169 -0.23 15.26 -9.77
C GLN A 169 -1.67 15.75 -9.57
N GLN A 170 -2.27 16.33 -10.61
CA GLN A 170 -3.63 16.84 -10.58
C GLN A 170 -4.67 15.72 -10.57
N TRP A 171 -4.41 14.62 -11.29
CA TRP A 171 -5.33 13.48 -11.44
C TRP A 171 -4.73 12.22 -10.82
N LYS A 172 -4.50 12.28 -9.51
CA LYS A 172 -3.88 11.20 -8.73
C LYS A 172 -4.95 10.24 -8.18
N PHE A 173 -4.71 8.93 -8.29
CA PHE A 173 -5.52 7.93 -7.60
C PHE A 173 -5.38 8.05 -6.09
N ASN A 174 -6.49 7.80 -5.40
CA ASN A 174 -6.50 7.81 -3.95
C ASN A 174 -6.49 6.38 -3.40
N ALA A 175 -5.28 5.83 -3.32
CA ALA A 175 -4.96 4.68 -2.48
C ALA A 175 -3.86 5.12 -1.50
N GLU A 176 -3.93 4.60 -0.28
CA GLU A 176 -2.96 4.89 0.75
C GLU A 176 -1.77 3.95 0.67
N HIS A 177 -0.57 4.52 0.58
CA HIS A 177 0.68 3.79 0.78
C HIS A 177 1.11 3.96 2.23
N VAL A 178 0.95 2.93 3.05
CA VAL A 178 1.32 2.99 4.49
C VAL A 178 2.79 3.35 4.67
N VAL A 179 3.68 2.99 3.76
CA VAL A 179 4.97 3.69 3.62
C VAL A 179 4.83 4.80 2.58
N PRO A 180 5.01 6.09 2.91
CA PRO A 180 4.80 7.15 1.93
C PRO A 180 5.68 6.97 0.69
N GLN A 181 5.11 7.14 -0.50
CA GLN A 181 5.84 7.00 -1.78
C GLN A 181 7.08 7.90 -1.86
N SER A 182 7.00 9.10 -1.26
CA SER A 182 8.11 10.06 -1.21
C SER A 182 9.33 9.54 -0.43
N TRP A 183 9.15 8.54 0.44
CA TRP A 183 10.22 7.98 1.24
C TRP A 183 11.11 7.02 0.45
N PHE A 184 10.59 6.36 -0.58
CA PHE A 184 11.33 5.38 -1.39
C PHE A 184 11.41 5.75 -2.89
N GLY A 185 10.91 6.93 -3.24
CA GLY A 185 10.94 7.48 -4.60
C GLY A 185 9.89 6.90 -5.54
N ALA A 186 8.77 6.38 -5.00
CA ALA A 186 7.67 5.77 -5.77
C ALA A 186 8.13 4.66 -6.76
N ARG A 187 9.24 3.99 -6.46
CA ARG A 187 9.84 2.99 -7.35
C ARG A 187 9.09 1.66 -7.29
N GLU A 188 8.97 0.99 -8.42
CA GLU A 188 8.55 -0.40 -8.48
C GLU A 188 9.68 -1.34 -8.00
N PRO A 189 9.37 -2.51 -7.43
CA PRO A 189 8.02 -3.07 -7.22
C PRO A 189 7.34 -2.60 -5.93
N MET A 190 7.99 -1.73 -5.16
CA MET A 190 7.47 -1.28 -3.86
C MET A 190 6.14 -0.55 -4.01
N LYS A 191 6.01 0.30 -5.03
CA LYS A 191 4.80 1.09 -5.24
C LYS A 191 3.56 0.21 -5.46
N GLY A 192 3.69 -0.92 -6.17
CA GLY A 192 2.62 -1.88 -6.41
C GLY A 192 2.46 -3.02 -5.40
N ASP A 193 3.27 -3.07 -4.33
CA ASP A 193 3.17 -4.15 -3.33
C ASP A 193 1.92 -3.98 -2.45
N LEU A 194 0.94 -4.87 -2.61
CA LEU A 194 -0.37 -4.83 -1.96
C LEU A 194 -0.29 -4.88 -0.42
N HIS A 195 0.80 -5.40 0.16
CA HIS A 195 0.95 -5.48 1.62
C HIS A 195 1.06 -4.12 2.32
N HIS A 196 1.25 -3.02 1.58
CA HIS A 196 1.20 -1.66 2.13
C HIS A 196 0.29 -0.70 1.35
N LEU A 197 -0.60 -1.23 0.51
CA LEU A 197 -1.63 -0.48 -0.22
C LEU A 197 -2.99 -0.67 0.42
N PHE A 198 -3.68 0.42 0.73
CA PHE A 198 -4.99 0.37 1.38
C PHE A 198 -5.98 1.38 0.80
N VAL A 199 -7.27 1.08 0.91
CA VAL A 199 -8.34 2.05 0.76
C VAL A 199 -8.23 3.10 1.85
N CYS A 200 -8.37 4.35 1.46
CA CYS A 200 -8.38 5.50 2.35
C CYS A 200 -9.29 6.57 1.76
N GLN A 201 -9.83 7.49 2.56
CA GLN A 201 -10.50 8.67 2.00
C GLN A 201 -9.47 9.74 1.60
N PRO A 202 -9.74 10.53 0.54
CA PRO A 202 -8.83 11.59 0.10
C PRO A 202 -8.46 12.58 1.20
N GLU A 203 -9.41 12.91 2.08
CA GLU A 203 -9.22 13.82 3.19
C GLU A 203 -8.23 13.27 4.21
N CYS A 204 -8.41 12.00 4.63
CA CYS A 204 -7.50 11.35 5.57
C CYS A 204 -6.11 11.12 4.96
N ASN A 205 -6.03 10.75 3.68
CA ASN A 205 -4.76 10.59 2.96
C ASN A 205 -4.00 11.93 2.88
N THR A 206 -4.72 13.02 2.60
CA THR A 206 -4.16 14.38 2.59
C THR A 206 -3.67 14.79 3.97
N LEU A 207 -4.46 14.55 5.02
CA LEU A 207 -4.11 14.85 6.41
C LEU A 207 -2.85 14.09 6.85
N ARG A 208 -2.78 12.79 6.52
CA ARG A 208 -1.64 11.93 6.82
C ARG A 208 -0.35 12.42 6.13
N SER A 209 -0.46 12.93 4.90
CA SER A 209 0.66 13.47 4.12
C SER A 209 1.80 12.44 3.94
N ASN A 210 3.03 12.79 4.30
CA ASN A 210 4.17 11.87 4.38
C ASN A 210 4.74 11.77 5.80
N PHE A 211 3.90 12.04 6.80
CA PHE A 211 4.32 12.12 8.19
C PHE A 211 4.60 10.73 8.77
N PRO A 212 5.68 10.56 9.54
CA PRO A 212 5.88 9.38 10.37
C PRO A 212 4.75 9.24 11.40
N TYR A 213 4.48 8.00 11.78
CA TYR A 213 3.52 7.68 12.83
C TYR A 213 4.02 8.08 14.22
N ALA A 214 3.10 8.51 15.08
CA ALA A 214 3.32 8.81 16.50
C ALA A 214 2.05 8.53 17.31
N ASP A 215 2.19 8.46 18.64
CA ASP A 215 1.08 8.67 19.59
C ASP A 215 1.18 10.08 20.17
N PHE A 216 0.03 10.71 20.42
CA PHE A 216 -0.08 12.00 21.09
C PHE A 216 -0.80 11.81 22.43
N LEU A 217 -0.17 12.23 23.53
CA LEU A 217 -0.74 12.08 24.87
C LEU A 217 -2.14 12.68 25.06
N PHE A 218 -2.49 13.69 24.23
CA PHE A 218 -3.78 14.38 24.28
C PHE A 218 -4.85 13.75 23.37
N TYR A 219 -4.50 12.70 22.62
CA TYR A 219 -5.40 12.03 21.67
C TYR A 219 -5.42 10.53 21.98
N GLN A 220 -6.60 10.01 22.31
CA GLN A 220 -6.87 8.64 22.68
C GLN A 220 -8.12 8.19 21.91
N PRO A 221 -8.01 7.92 20.60
CA PRO A 221 -9.16 7.62 19.75
C PRO A 221 -9.95 6.37 20.18
N GLU A 222 -9.35 5.51 21.01
CA GLU A 222 -9.98 4.33 21.57
C GLU A 222 -10.82 4.63 22.83
N SER A 223 -10.69 5.83 23.42
CA SER A 223 -11.46 6.24 24.60
C SER A 223 -12.83 6.79 24.19
N PRO A 224 -13.92 6.35 24.86
CA PRO A 224 -15.25 6.93 24.69
C PRO A 224 -15.33 8.44 24.98
N GLU A 225 -14.38 8.95 25.78
CA GLU A 225 -14.29 10.35 26.20
C GLU A 225 -13.46 11.23 25.24
N GLU A 226 -12.97 10.69 24.12
CA GLU A 226 -12.20 11.43 23.13
C GLU A 226 -13.01 12.60 22.55
N LYS A 227 -12.41 13.79 22.59
CA LYS A 227 -13.05 15.05 22.18
C LYS A 227 -12.79 15.39 20.72
N ILE A 228 -11.69 14.88 20.15
CA ILE A 228 -11.30 15.07 18.75
C ILE A 228 -12.00 13.99 17.92
N GLN A 229 -13.13 14.36 17.33
CA GLN A 229 -13.94 13.48 16.47
C GLN A 229 -13.81 13.90 15.00
N ASN A 230 -12.63 13.72 14.42
CA ASN A 230 -12.36 14.12 13.03
C ASN A 230 -12.36 12.94 12.05
N ARG A 231 -12.61 11.72 12.55
CA ARG A 231 -12.65 10.44 11.84
C ARG A 231 -11.30 9.97 11.30
N CYS A 232 -10.36 10.85 10.97
CA CYS A 232 -9.12 10.44 10.29
C CYS A 232 -7.93 10.19 11.23
N GLY A 233 -7.88 10.87 12.37
CA GLY A 233 -6.69 10.95 13.22
C GLY A 233 -6.15 12.37 13.36
N VAL A 234 -5.02 12.52 14.05
CA VAL A 234 -4.40 13.81 14.33
C VAL A 234 -3.08 13.92 13.57
N ALA A 235 -2.89 15.05 12.87
CA ALA A 235 -1.59 15.44 12.31
C ALA A 235 -1.05 16.66 13.08
N ARG A 236 0.11 16.53 13.74
CA ARG A 236 0.72 17.62 14.52
C ARG A 236 2.24 17.54 14.45
N ASN A 237 2.88 18.70 14.27
CA ASN A 237 4.34 18.85 14.24
C ASN A 237 5.06 17.92 13.23
N GLY A 238 4.39 17.59 12.12
CA GLY A 238 4.92 16.68 11.10
C GLY A 238 4.90 15.21 11.49
N TYR A 239 4.06 14.82 12.45
CA TYR A 239 3.73 13.44 12.82
C TYR A 239 2.24 13.20 12.66
N PHE A 240 1.84 11.93 12.56
CA PHE A 240 0.45 11.52 12.39
C PHE A 240 0.08 10.34 13.31
N GLU A 241 -1.03 10.46 14.01
CA GLU A 241 -1.65 9.37 14.76
C GLU A 241 -3.02 9.08 14.13
N PRO A 242 -3.25 7.88 13.59
CA PRO A 242 -4.53 7.56 12.96
C PRO A 242 -5.61 7.26 14.01
N GLU A 243 -6.87 7.55 13.69
CA GLU A 243 -8.02 7.19 14.54
C GLU A 243 -8.28 5.68 14.51
N TYR A 244 -8.18 5.08 13.31
CA TYR A 244 -8.31 3.65 13.09
C TYR A 244 -7.04 3.05 12.44
N GLY A 245 -6.89 1.73 12.55
CA GLY A 245 -5.89 0.99 11.76
C GLY A 245 -4.46 1.00 12.31
N LYS A 246 -4.22 1.47 13.54
CA LYS A 246 -2.89 1.46 14.21
C LYS A 246 -2.16 0.12 14.08
N GLY A 247 -2.81 -1.00 14.42
CA GLY A 247 -2.22 -2.35 14.29
C GLY A 247 -1.91 -2.73 12.83
N THR A 248 -2.84 -2.47 11.92
CA THR A 248 -2.70 -2.78 10.50
C THR A 248 -1.53 -2.01 9.88
N VAL A 249 -1.43 -0.71 10.14
CA VAL A 249 -0.32 0.09 9.61
C VAL A 249 1.01 -0.28 10.26
N ALA A 250 1.02 -0.67 11.54
CA ALA A 250 2.21 -1.19 12.19
C ALA A 250 2.75 -2.44 11.50
N ARG A 251 1.89 -3.43 11.23
CA ARG A 251 2.27 -4.66 10.53
C ARG A 251 2.69 -4.42 9.09
N ALA A 252 2.03 -3.50 8.38
CA ALA A 252 2.43 -3.13 7.01
C ALA A 252 3.77 -2.37 6.96
N MET A 253 4.02 -1.45 7.90
CA MET A 253 5.31 -0.78 8.07
C MET A 253 6.44 -1.77 8.38
N MET A 254 6.24 -2.64 9.37
CA MET A 254 7.22 -3.67 9.74
C MET A 254 7.49 -4.63 8.58
N TYR A 255 6.45 -5.06 7.84
CA TYR A 255 6.62 -5.83 6.61
C TYR A 255 7.47 -5.10 5.58
N PHE A 256 7.21 -3.81 5.33
CA PHE A 256 7.96 -3.06 4.34
C PHE A 256 9.44 -2.94 4.72
N LEU A 257 9.74 -2.70 6.01
CA LEU A 257 11.11 -2.68 6.51
C LEU A 257 11.80 -4.03 6.39
N LEU A 258 11.07 -5.11 6.64
CA LEU A 258 11.57 -6.47 6.47
C LEU A 258 11.85 -6.78 5.00
N ARG A 259 10.92 -6.43 4.11
CA ARG A 259 11.00 -6.75 2.68
C ARG A 259 11.99 -5.85 1.93
N TYR A 260 12.06 -4.57 2.28
CA TYR A 260 12.81 -3.53 1.58
C TYR A 260 13.72 -2.70 2.51
N PRO A 261 14.66 -3.31 3.25
CA PRO A 261 15.41 -2.65 4.32
C PRO A 261 16.20 -1.40 3.90
N ASN A 262 16.61 -1.32 2.62
CA ASN A 262 17.42 -0.24 2.09
C ASN A 262 16.65 0.73 1.18
N ALA A 263 15.32 0.59 1.08
CA ALA A 263 14.52 1.38 0.15
C ALA A 263 14.21 2.79 0.63
N ILE A 264 13.94 2.93 1.93
CA ILE A 264 13.56 4.21 2.55
C ILE A 264 14.81 5.11 2.61
N ALA A 265 14.67 6.36 2.15
CA ALA A 265 15.74 7.33 2.21
C ALA A 265 16.16 7.61 3.66
N LYS A 266 17.46 7.84 3.87
CA LYS A 266 18.06 7.97 5.22
C LYS A 266 17.37 9.02 6.10
N ALA A 267 16.94 10.13 5.49
CA ALA A 267 16.26 11.22 6.18
C ALA A 267 14.92 10.80 6.84
N PHE A 268 14.22 9.83 6.28
CA PHE A 268 12.96 9.32 6.82
C PHE A 268 13.15 8.12 7.75
N ARG A 269 14.15 7.26 7.49
CA ARG A 269 14.44 6.08 8.32
C ARG A 269 14.60 6.41 9.81
N ARG A 270 15.26 7.54 10.11
CA ARG A 270 15.51 7.99 11.49
C ARG A 270 14.25 8.44 12.25
N LYS A 271 13.15 8.67 11.53
CA LYS A 271 11.87 9.12 12.11
C LYS A 271 10.91 7.96 12.36
N ILE A 272 11.30 6.73 12.02
CA ILE A 272 10.46 5.54 12.24
C ILE A 272 10.68 5.04 13.65
N ASP A 273 9.63 5.07 14.47
CA ASP A 273 9.62 4.55 15.83
C ASP A 273 9.22 3.05 15.82
N ILE A 274 10.21 2.16 15.77
CA ILE A 274 9.97 0.70 15.80
C ILE A 274 9.28 0.26 17.10
N PRO A 275 9.70 0.71 18.30
CA PRO A 275 8.97 0.43 19.54
C PRO A 275 7.47 0.78 19.47
N LEU A 276 7.11 1.93 18.87
CA LEU A 276 5.71 2.30 18.65
C LEU A 276 4.97 1.28 17.79
N LEU A 277 5.55 0.88 16.65
CA LEU A 277 4.92 -0.12 15.77
C LEU A 277 4.72 -1.46 16.49
N VAL A 278 5.68 -1.89 17.32
CA VAL A 278 5.54 -3.12 18.12
C VAL A 278 4.42 -2.97 19.15
N ARG A 279 4.33 -1.83 19.85
CA ARG A 279 3.23 -1.56 20.80
C ARG A 279 1.86 -1.58 20.11
N TRP A 280 1.70 -0.86 19.00
CA TRP A 280 0.44 -0.87 18.24
C TRP A 280 0.09 -2.27 17.73
N HIS A 281 1.07 -3.05 17.28
CA HIS A 281 0.83 -4.44 16.88
C HIS A 281 0.30 -5.31 18.03
N GLN A 282 0.84 -5.14 19.25
CA GLN A 282 0.40 -5.87 20.44
C GLN A 282 -0.99 -5.43 20.91
N GLN A 283 -1.25 -4.12 20.94
CA GLN A 283 -2.52 -3.55 21.38
C GLN A 283 -3.67 -3.85 20.42
N PHE A 284 -3.37 -3.96 19.12
CA PHE A 284 -4.36 -4.19 18.06
C PHE A 284 -4.03 -5.45 17.26
N PRO A 285 -4.39 -6.65 17.74
CA PRO A 285 -4.13 -7.92 17.06
C PRO A 285 -4.69 -7.99 15.64
N ALA A 286 -4.10 -8.86 14.81
CA ALA A 286 -4.54 -9.03 13.43
C ALA A 286 -5.98 -9.55 13.35
N THR A 287 -6.82 -8.83 12.60
CA THR A 287 -8.24 -9.14 12.42
C THR A 287 -8.47 -10.18 11.31
N ILE A 288 -9.70 -10.69 11.19
CA ILE A 288 -10.11 -11.56 10.08
C ILE A 288 -9.90 -10.91 8.71
N TYR A 289 -10.09 -9.58 8.64
CA TYR A 289 -9.84 -8.78 7.43
C TYR A 289 -8.35 -8.79 7.06
N GLU A 290 -7.45 -8.64 8.03
CA GLU A 290 -6.01 -8.70 7.75
C GLU A 290 -5.53 -10.11 7.38
N LYS A 291 -6.11 -11.15 8.00
CA LYS A 291 -5.85 -12.55 7.62
C LYS A 291 -6.31 -12.83 6.18
N HIS A 292 -7.53 -12.40 5.82
CA HIS A 292 -8.04 -12.45 4.46
C HIS A 292 -7.08 -11.75 3.48
N ARG A 293 -6.72 -10.51 3.77
CA ARG A 293 -5.76 -9.72 2.97
C ARG A 293 -4.46 -10.47 2.74
N ASN A 294 -3.86 -10.96 3.82
CA ASN A 294 -2.58 -11.64 3.74
C ASN A 294 -2.66 -12.90 2.86
N ARG A 295 -3.75 -13.68 2.97
CA ARG A 295 -4.03 -14.83 2.09
C ARG A 295 -4.26 -14.41 0.64
N ALA A 296 -5.09 -13.41 0.39
CA ALA A 296 -5.38 -12.92 -0.96
C ALA A 296 -4.09 -12.44 -1.66
N ILE A 297 -3.29 -11.62 -0.96
CA ILE A 297 -2.01 -11.11 -1.48
C ILE A 297 -1.02 -12.25 -1.68
N PHE A 298 -1.01 -13.28 -0.84
CA PHE A 298 -0.19 -14.47 -1.06
C PHE A 298 -0.54 -15.19 -2.37
N LEU A 299 -1.82 -15.35 -2.67
CA LEU A 299 -2.27 -15.98 -3.91
C LEU A 299 -1.93 -15.12 -5.15
N ILE A 300 -1.92 -13.80 -5.00
CA ILE A 300 -1.64 -12.84 -6.08
C ILE A 300 -0.13 -12.65 -6.30
N GLN A 301 0.64 -12.34 -5.26
CA GLN A 301 2.05 -11.94 -5.32
C GLN A 301 3.03 -13.07 -4.99
N GLY A 302 2.58 -14.07 -4.22
CA GLY A 302 3.37 -15.22 -3.77
C GLY A 302 3.99 -15.07 -2.38
N ASN A 303 4.02 -13.87 -1.79
CA ASN A 303 4.62 -13.60 -0.49
C ASN A 303 3.59 -13.23 0.57
N ARG A 304 3.91 -13.55 1.82
CA ARG A 304 3.10 -13.27 3.02
C ARG A 304 3.75 -12.20 3.90
N ASN A 305 2.92 -11.44 4.62
CA ASN A 305 3.34 -10.59 5.73
C ASN A 305 3.48 -11.44 7.01
N PRO A 306 4.72 -11.71 7.49
CA PRO A 306 4.93 -12.58 8.65
C PRO A 306 4.36 -12.02 9.95
N PHE A 307 4.17 -10.70 10.06
CA PHE A 307 3.65 -10.07 11.27
C PHE A 307 2.14 -10.27 11.44
N ILE A 308 1.42 -10.64 10.37
CA ILE A 308 0.02 -11.07 10.45
C ILE A 308 -0.06 -12.55 10.82
N ASP A 309 0.77 -13.40 10.21
CA ASP A 309 0.72 -14.85 10.39
C ASP A 309 1.35 -15.34 11.69
N ILE A 310 2.41 -14.65 12.16
CA ILE A 310 3.24 -15.06 13.29
C ILE A 310 3.48 -13.83 14.19
N PRO A 311 2.49 -13.42 15.01
CA PRO A 311 2.53 -12.14 15.73
C PRO A 311 3.77 -11.95 16.61
N VAL A 312 4.30 -13.03 17.21
CA VAL A 312 5.49 -12.98 18.09
C VAL A 312 6.77 -12.51 17.36
N LEU A 313 6.82 -12.54 16.02
CA LEU A 313 7.98 -12.04 15.27
C LEU A 313 8.19 -10.54 15.42
N ALA A 314 7.14 -9.75 15.69
CA ALA A 314 7.26 -8.30 15.85
C ALA A 314 8.20 -7.92 17.00
N GLU A 315 8.21 -8.70 18.08
CA GLU A 315 9.04 -8.47 19.27
C GLU A 315 10.45 -9.05 19.12
N ARG A 316 10.60 -10.08 18.28
CA ARG A 316 11.83 -10.85 18.16
C ARG A 316 12.76 -10.35 17.04
N ILE A 317 12.20 -9.80 15.96
CA ILE A 317 12.99 -9.31 14.84
C ILE A 317 13.63 -7.96 15.19
N ILE A 318 14.95 -7.86 14.99
CA ILE A 318 15.68 -6.60 15.09
C ILE A 318 15.88 -6.05 13.68
N PHE A 319 15.32 -4.88 13.38
CA PHE A 319 15.48 -4.21 12.10
C PHE A 319 16.84 -3.48 12.03
N PRO A 320 17.76 -3.85 11.13
CA PRO A 320 19.07 -3.21 11.01
C PRO A 320 18.94 -1.89 10.24
N LEU A 321 18.29 -0.89 10.84
CA LEU A 321 18.20 0.45 10.26
C LEU A 321 19.58 1.14 10.35
N PRO A 322 20.24 1.47 9.23
CA PRO A 322 21.55 2.13 9.28
C PRO A 322 21.42 3.50 9.94
N ARG A 323 22.23 3.77 10.97
CA ARG A 323 22.28 5.05 11.70
C ARG A 323 22.57 6.25 10.79
#